data_AF-A0A419GT79-F1
#
_entry.id   AF-A0A419GT79-F1
#
_cell.length_a   1.000
_cell.length_b   1.000
_cell.length_c   1.000
_cell.angle_alpha   90.00
_cell.angle_beta   90.00
_cell.angle_gamma   90.00
#
_symmetry.space_group_name_H-M   'P 1'
#
loop_
_entity.id
_entity.type
_entity.pdbx_description
1 polymer ?
#
loop_
_entity_poly.entity_id
_entity_poly.type
_entity_poly.pdbx_seq_one_letter_code
_entity_poly.pdbx_strand_id
1 'polypeptide(L)'
;MREVLEQLSRGEITVDEAASQLAVSGIAALDDFARLDIGRHGRKGIPEVVYAPGKSVEQLLGICGSLLEHSGRAILSGIDNGQLHAVDQAFGDKVAVAVEEAGCLVLREPGHDPGPTGGRIGILSAGTADIRVAEQARVIAEEMGCEVIKAYDVGVAGVHRLLEPLRQMVEARAGALVVAAGMEGALPSVVAGLVPVPVIGLPTSTGYGFGGDGVAALMSMLQSCCPGLVAVNIDNGVGAGATAALIANNAATVNAPR
;
A
#
# COMPACT_ATOMS: atom_id res chain seq x y z
N MET A 1 -6.80 -20.49 8.35
CA MET A 1 -8.29 -20.35 8.40
C MET A 1 -9.00 -21.52 7.75
N ARG A 2 -8.78 -21.79 6.45
CA ARG A 2 -9.49 -22.88 5.74
C ARG A 2 -9.32 -24.25 6.40
N GLU A 3 -8.10 -24.62 6.79
CA GLU A 3 -7.82 -25.87 7.53
C GLU A 3 -8.62 -25.99 8.84
N VAL A 4 -8.64 -24.92 9.64
CA VAL A 4 -9.40 -24.88 10.91
C VAL A 4 -10.90 -25.02 10.64
N LEU A 5 -11.41 -24.40 9.57
CA LEU A 5 -12.81 -24.55 9.17
C LEU A 5 -13.13 -25.95 8.63
N GLU A 6 -12.18 -26.60 7.95
CA GLU A 6 -12.33 -27.99 7.50
C GLU A 6 -12.32 -28.97 8.68
N GLN A 7 -11.45 -28.76 9.68
CA GLN A 7 -11.44 -29.54 10.93
C GLN A 7 -12.75 -29.35 11.71
N LEU A 8 -13.24 -28.11 11.83
CA LEU A 8 -14.53 -27.82 12.46
C LEU A 8 -15.69 -28.48 11.69
N SER A 9 -15.67 -28.42 10.35
CA SER A 9 -16.69 -29.04 9.50
C SER A 9 -16.68 -30.57 9.58
N ARG A 10 -15.52 -31.18 9.86
CA ARG A 10 -15.38 -32.62 10.12
C ARG A 10 -15.72 -33.00 11.57
N GLY A 11 -15.99 -32.03 12.44
CA GLY A 11 -16.26 -32.24 13.86
C GLY A 11 -15.01 -32.63 14.67
N GLU A 12 -13.81 -32.38 14.13
CA GLU A 12 -12.52 -32.70 14.76
C GLU A 12 -12.15 -31.71 15.87
N ILE A 13 -12.71 -30.50 15.81
CA ILE A 13 -12.56 -29.44 16.82
C ILE A 13 -13.91 -28.78 17.09
N THR A 14 -14.08 -28.24 18.29
CA THR A 14 -15.25 -27.44 18.69
C THR A 14 -15.20 -26.03 18.11
N VAL A 15 -16.34 -25.34 18.12
CA VAL A 15 -16.43 -23.93 17.70
C VAL A 15 -15.50 -23.04 18.55
N ASP A 16 -15.39 -23.32 19.85
CA ASP A 16 -14.50 -22.56 20.75
C ASP A 16 -13.02 -22.85 20.45
N GLU A 17 -12.65 -24.10 20.17
CA GLU A 17 -11.27 -24.45 19.74
C GLU A 17 -10.93 -23.83 18.38
N ALA A 18 -11.87 -23.85 17.43
CA ALA A 18 -11.71 -23.17 16.15
C ALA A 18 -11.56 -21.65 16.34
N ALA A 19 -12.38 -21.04 17.20
CA ALA A 19 -12.30 -19.61 17.50
C ALA A 19 -10.96 -19.24 18.17
N SER A 20 -10.49 -20.05 19.12
CA SER A 20 -9.17 -19.87 19.76
C SER A 20 -8.02 -20.03 18.77
N GLN A 21 -8.05 -21.06 17.92
CA GLN A 21 -7.03 -21.26 16.90
C GLN A 21 -7.01 -20.14 15.86
N LEU A 22 -8.18 -19.64 15.43
CA LEU A 22 -8.29 -18.52 14.51
C LEU A 22 -7.88 -17.18 15.14
N ALA A 23 -8.11 -16.99 16.44
CA ALA A 23 -7.70 -15.81 17.18
C ALA A 23 -6.18 -15.76 17.39
N VAL A 24 -5.56 -16.91 17.68
CA VAL A 24 -4.11 -17.02 17.97
C VAL A 24 -3.27 -17.07 16.69
N SER A 25 -3.75 -17.75 15.64
CA SER A 25 -2.99 -17.89 14.36
C SER A 25 -2.83 -16.60 13.56
N GLY A 26 -3.53 -15.52 13.94
CA GLY A 26 -3.43 -14.22 13.27
C GLY A 26 -2.33 -13.32 13.82
N ILE A 27 -1.81 -13.59 15.03
CA ILE A 27 -0.92 -12.68 15.76
C ILE A 27 0.33 -13.41 16.25
N ALA A 28 1.53 -13.01 15.81
CA ALA A 28 2.77 -13.39 16.49
C ALA A 28 3.20 -12.28 17.45
N ALA A 29 3.47 -12.64 18.70
CA ALA A 29 4.11 -11.73 19.65
C ALA A 29 5.63 -11.87 19.52
N LEU A 30 6.33 -10.75 19.36
CA LEU A 30 7.77 -10.65 19.62
C LEU A 30 7.96 -9.92 20.92
N ASP A 31 8.42 -10.66 21.92
CA ASP A 31 8.69 -10.16 23.27
C ASP A 31 7.56 -9.22 23.76
N ASP A 32 7.93 -8.14 24.47
CA ASP A 32 7.00 -7.14 24.98
C ASP A 32 6.79 -5.94 24.02
N PHE A 33 7.43 -5.93 22.83
CA PHE A 33 7.48 -4.72 22.00
C PHE A 33 6.70 -4.77 20.68
N ALA A 34 6.31 -5.94 20.16
CA ALA A 34 5.52 -6.04 18.94
C ALA A 34 4.51 -7.20 18.92
N ARG A 35 3.33 -6.94 18.37
CA ARG A 35 2.32 -7.96 18.03
C ARG A 35 2.02 -7.84 16.54
N LEU A 36 2.53 -8.78 15.76
CA LEU A 36 2.47 -8.77 14.30
C LEU A 36 1.20 -9.44 13.81
N ASP A 37 0.45 -8.76 12.95
CA ASP A 37 -0.75 -9.33 12.32
C ASP A 37 -0.39 -10.16 11.08
N ILE A 38 0.23 -11.33 11.27
CA ILE A 38 0.63 -12.24 10.18
C ILE A 38 -0.59 -12.66 9.35
N GLY A 39 -1.76 -12.80 9.99
CA GLY A 39 -2.98 -13.20 9.31
C GLY A 39 -3.65 -12.10 8.48
N ARG A 40 -3.13 -10.85 8.49
CA ARG A 40 -3.79 -9.70 7.86
C ARG A 40 -4.10 -9.91 6.39
N HIS A 41 -3.17 -10.50 5.64
CA HIS A 41 -3.35 -10.77 4.22
C HIS A 41 -4.47 -11.78 3.98
N GLY A 42 -4.51 -12.87 4.75
CA GLY A 42 -5.57 -13.87 4.64
C GLY A 42 -6.96 -13.33 5.01
N ARG A 43 -7.03 -12.38 5.94
CA ARG A 43 -8.31 -11.80 6.39
C ARG A 43 -8.80 -10.62 5.56
N LYS A 44 -7.88 -9.81 5.03
CA LYS A 44 -8.21 -8.52 4.38
C LYS A 44 -7.65 -8.35 2.98
N GLY A 45 -6.80 -9.25 2.49
CA GLY A 45 -6.05 -9.08 1.25
C GLY A 45 -4.90 -8.08 1.34
N ILE A 46 -4.69 -7.43 2.49
CA ILE A 46 -3.62 -6.44 2.72
C ILE A 46 -2.47 -7.11 3.48
N PRO A 47 -1.21 -7.04 3.01
CA PRO A 47 -0.08 -7.54 3.77
C PRO A 47 0.19 -6.70 5.03
N GLU A 48 0.91 -7.26 5.98
CA GLU A 48 1.37 -6.48 7.13
C GLU A 48 2.53 -5.56 6.72
N VAL A 49 2.46 -4.30 7.12
CA VAL A 49 3.44 -3.26 6.80
C VAL A 49 3.96 -2.65 8.08
N VAL A 50 5.28 -2.65 8.23
CA VAL A 50 5.98 -2.15 9.41
C VAL A 50 6.32 -0.68 9.20
N TYR A 51 5.70 0.19 10.00
CA TYR A 51 6.07 1.60 10.05
C TYR A 51 7.42 1.75 10.78
N ALA A 52 8.50 2.04 10.04
CA ALA A 52 9.86 2.08 10.56
C ALA A 52 10.22 3.32 11.41
N PRO A 53 9.67 4.53 11.17
CA PRO A 53 10.02 5.70 11.95
C PRO A 53 9.80 5.52 13.46
N GLY A 54 10.80 5.91 14.24
CA GLY A 54 10.80 5.81 15.70
C GLY A 54 11.13 4.42 16.27
N LYS A 55 11.35 3.40 15.43
CA LYS A 55 11.81 2.07 15.88
C LYS A 55 13.34 1.99 15.92
N SER A 56 13.87 1.28 16.92
CA SER A 56 15.30 0.94 16.94
C SER A 56 15.64 -0.08 15.86
N VAL A 57 16.91 -0.14 15.48
CA VAL A 57 17.41 -1.16 14.54
C VAL A 57 17.11 -2.57 15.06
N GLU A 58 17.36 -2.82 16.35
CA GLU A 58 17.09 -4.12 16.99
C GLU A 58 15.61 -4.53 16.87
N GLN A 59 14.69 -3.60 17.14
CA GLN A 59 13.26 -3.84 16.98
C GLN A 59 12.89 -4.16 15.53
N LEU A 60 13.46 -3.44 14.56
CA LEU A 60 13.21 -3.69 13.15
C LEU A 60 13.73 -5.06 12.71
N LEU A 61 14.95 -5.44 13.11
CA LEU A 61 15.51 -6.74 12.77
C LEU A 61 14.67 -7.88 13.35
N GLY A 62 14.24 -7.77 14.62
CA GLY A 62 13.34 -8.74 15.23
C GLY A 62 12.03 -8.89 14.46
N ILE A 63 11.36 -7.77 14.17
CA ILE A 63 10.11 -7.76 13.41
C ILE A 63 10.29 -8.39 12.02
N CYS A 64 11.35 -8.02 11.29
CA CYS A 64 11.64 -8.57 9.96
C CYS A 64 11.84 -10.09 10.03
N GLY A 65 12.66 -10.56 10.96
CA GLY A 65 12.95 -11.98 11.15
C GLY A 65 11.66 -12.79 11.34
N SER A 66 10.78 -12.33 12.23
CA SER A 66 9.52 -13.03 12.49
C SER A 66 8.54 -12.97 11.31
N LEU A 67 8.40 -11.82 10.63
CA LEU A 67 7.56 -11.72 9.44
C LEU A 67 8.03 -12.66 8.32
N LEU A 68 9.35 -12.75 8.12
CA LEU A 68 9.96 -13.65 7.16
C LEU A 68 9.72 -15.11 7.53
N GLU A 69 9.93 -15.48 8.79
CA GLU A 69 9.68 -16.85 9.28
C GLU A 69 8.23 -17.31 9.05
N HIS A 70 7.26 -16.42 9.27
CA HIS A 70 5.85 -16.80 9.24
C HIS A 70 5.16 -16.61 7.88
N SER A 71 5.65 -15.69 7.05
CA SER A 71 4.99 -15.33 5.79
C SER A 71 5.92 -15.29 4.57
N GLY A 72 7.22 -15.53 4.76
CA GLY A 72 8.24 -15.45 3.72
C GLY A 72 8.46 -14.04 3.17
N ARG A 73 7.85 -13.01 3.78
CA ARG A 73 7.96 -11.61 3.34
C ARG A 73 7.90 -10.63 4.50
N ALA A 74 8.57 -9.49 4.38
CA ALA A 74 8.46 -8.36 5.29
C ALA A 74 8.46 -7.04 4.49
N ILE A 75 7.53 -6.14 4.81
CA ILE A 75 7.41 -4.84 4.13
C ILE A 75 7.60 -3.75 5.18
N LEU A 76 8.51 -2.83 4.92
CA LEU A 76 8.80 -1.69 5.77
C LEU A 76 8.49 -0.40 5.02
N SER A 77 7.91 0.57 5.73
CA SER A 77 7.60 1.91 5.22
C SER A 77 8.26 2.99 6.07
N GLY A 78 8.75 4.05 5.43
CA GLY A 78 9.41 5.17 6.10
C GLY A 78 10.80 4.83 6.63
N ILE A 79 11.49 3.85 6.02
CA ILE A 79 12.82 3.43 6.46
C ILE A 79 13.85 4.52 6.13
N ASP A 80 14.77 4.79 7.05
CA ASP A 80 15.93 5.65 6.82
C ASP A 80 17.16 4.85 6.33
N ASN A 81 18.20 5.54 5.87
CA ASN A 81 19.39 4.91 5.30
C ASN A 81 20.16 4.04 6.33
N GLY A 82 20.14 4.40 7.61
CA GLY A 82 20.82 3.64 8.66
C GLY A 82 20.08 2.34 8.97
N GLN A 83 18.75 2.43 9.08
CA GLN A 83 17.86 1.28 9.23
C GLN A 83 17.95 0.37 8.00
N LEU A 84 17.94 0.93 6.79
CA LEU A 84 18.07 0.18 5.53
C LEU A 84 19.37 -0.62 5.52
N HIS A 85 20.51 0.01 5.82
CA HIS A 85 21.80 -0.65 5.84
C HIS A 85 21.86 -1.78 6.87
N ALA A 86 21.27 -1.59 8.06
CA ALA A 86 21.25 -2.63 9.09
C ALA A 86 20.39 -3.84 8.69
N VAL A 87 19.22 -3.59 8.07
CA VAL A 87 18.35 -4.66 7.59
C VAL A 87 18.99 -5.40 6.42
N ASP A 88 19.65 -4.70 5.51
CA ASP A 88 20.39 -5.29 4.39
C ASP A 88 21.56 -6.16 4.87
N GLN A 89 22.35 -5.71 5.86
CA GLN A 89 23.40 -6.56 6.44
C GLN A 89 22.87 -7.84 7.09
N ALA A 90 21.69 -7.78 7.71
CA ALA A 90 21.12 -8.92 8.43
C ALA A 90 20.39 -9.90 7.52
N PHE A 91 19.81 -9.43 6.41
CA PHE A 91 18.92 -10.22 5.56
C PHE A 91 19.23 -10.15 4.06
N GLY A 92 20.37 -9.56 3.65
CA GLY A 92 20.73 -9.29 2.24
C GLY A 92 20.91 -10.53 1.36
N ASP A 93 21.06 -11.72 1.96
CA ASP A 93 21.02 -12.99 1.25
C ASP A 93 19.58 -13.35 0.76
N LYS A 94 18.56 -12.64 1.24
CA LYS A 94 17.17 -12.71 0.76
C LYS A 94 16.97 -11.72 -0.39
N VAL A 95 15.91 -11.89 -1.19
CA VAL A 95 15.59 -10.92 -2.24
C VAL A 95 15.07 -9.64 -1.58
N ALA A 96 15.99 -8.71 -1.32
CA ALA A 96 15.70 -7.37 -0.85
C ALA A 96 15.43 -6.48 -2.08
N VAL A 97 14.19 -6.01 -2.21
CA VAL A 97 13.84 -4.93 -3.14
C VAL A 97 13.75 -3.66 -2.33
N ALA A 98 14.88 -2.96 -2.22
CA ALA A 98 14.89 -1.59 -1.72
C ALA A 98 14.27 -0.68 -2.77
N VAL A 99 13.26 0.10 -2.37
CA VAL A 99 12.72 1.17 -3.21
C VAL A 99 13.10 2.47 -2.51
N GLU A 100 14.36 2.86 -2.70
CA GLU A 100 14.97 4.02 -2.05
C GLU A 100 14.12 5.29 -2.24
N GLU A 101 13.59 5.47 -3.45
CA GLU A 101 12.71 6.58 -3.81
C GLU A 101 11.43 6.62 -2.95
N ALA A 102 10.89 5.46 -2.54
CA ALA A 102 9.71 5.36 -1.69
C ALA A 102 10.04 5.50 -0.18
N GLY A 103 11.30 5.30 0.22
CA GLY A 103 11.61 4.99 1.63
C GLY A 103 10.90 3.71 2.08
N CYS A 104 10.79 2.72 1.19
CA CYS A 104 10.26 1.40 1.49
C CYS A 104 11.31 0.32 1.26
N LEU A 105 11.21 -0.75 2.04
CA LEU A 105 12.01 -1.95 1.85
C LEU A 105 11.08 -3.15 1.85
N VAL A 106 11.25 -4.00 0.86
CA VAL A 106 10.57 -5.30 0.78
C VAL A 106 11.62 -6.39 0.85
N LEU A 107 11.48 -7.28 1.83
CA LEU A 107 12.26 -8.51 1.94
C LEU A 107 11.37 -9.67 1.52
N ARG A 108 11.87 -10.54 0.64
CA ARG A 108 11.16 -11.76 0.22
C ARG A 108 12.09 -12.96 0.23
N GLU A 109 11.57 -14.08 0.70
CA GLU A 109 12.19 -15.38 0.48
C GLU A 109 11.87 -15.88 -0.94
N PRO A 110 12.77 -16.65 -1.57
CA PRO A 110 12.51 -17.24 -2.88
C PRO A 110 11.14 -17.96 -2.93
N GLY A 111 10.34 -17.65 -3.95
CA GLY A 111 9.01 -18.25 -4.12
C GLY A 111 7.86 -17.55 -3.39
N HIS A 112 8.12 -16.45 -2.67
CA HIS A 112 7.10 -15.66 -1.97
C HIS A 112 6.71 -14.36 -2.70
N ASP A 113 6.93 -14.30 -4.01
CA ASP A 113 6.50 -13.18 -4.84
C ASP A 113 4.96 -13.10 -4.92
N PRO A 114 4.38 -11.89 -4.85
CA PRO A 114 2.96 -11.70 -5.07
C PRO A 114 2.63 -12.05 -6.53
N GLY A 115 1.91 -13.14 -6.73
CA GLY A 115 1.41 -13.50 -8.05
C GLY A 115 0.41 -12.46 -8.58
N PRO A 116 0.27 -12.32 -9.92
CA PRO A 116 -0.65 -11.36 -10.50
C PRO A 116 -2.10 -11.72 -10.15
N THR A 117 -2.85 -10.76 -9.63
CA THR A 117 -4.29 -10.91 -9.36
C THR A 117 -5.17 -10.56 -10.56
N GLY A 118 -4.57 -9.93 -11.59
CA GLY A 118 -5.29 -9.29 -12.69
C GLY A 118 -5.80 -7.88 -12.35
N GLY A 119 -5.64 -7.42 -11.10
CA GLY A 119 -5.92 -6.05 -10.69
C GLY A 119 -4.93 -5.07 -11.32
N ARG A 120 -5.43 -3.92 -11.75
CA ARG A 120 -4.63 -2.81 -12.28
C ARG A 120 -4.96 -1.52 -11.56
N ILE A 121 -3.96 -0.74 -11.21
CA ILE A 121 -4.16 0.61 -10.67
C ILE A 121 -3.33 1.64 -11.43
N GLY A 122 -3.83 2.87 -11.48
CA GLY A 122 -3.07 4.03 -11.92
C GLY A 122 -2.48 4.79 -10.74
N ILE A 123 -1.25 5.29 -10.84
CA ILE A 123 -0.63 6.16 -9.83
C ILE A 123 -0.12 7.43 -10.50
N LEU A 124 -0.54 8.58 -9.97
CA LEU A 124 -0.15 9.89 -10.44
C LEU A 124 0.52 10.69 -9.31
N SER A 125 1.53 11.49 -9.65
CA SER A 125 2.06 12.54 -8.77
C SER A 125 1.89 13.91 -9.40
N ALA A 126 1.50 14.91 -8.60
CA ALA A 126 1.35 16.28 -9.09
C ALA A 126 2.71 16.91 -9.37
N GLY A 127 3.66 16.80 -8.45
CA GLY A 127 5.04 17.22 -8.65
C GLY A 127 6.05 16.09 -8.46
N THR A 128 7.32 16.40 -8.73
CA THR A 128 8.44 15.50 -8.44
C THR A 128 8.63 15.27 -6.94
N ALA A 129 8.34 16.28 -6.11
CA ALA A 129 8.39 16.17 -4.65
C ALA A 129 7.38 15.16 -4.08
N ASP A 130 6.30 14.88 -4.80
CA ASP A 130 5.25 13.94 -4.39
C ASP A 130 5.58 12.48 -4.77
N ILE A 131 6.62 12.26 -5.59
CA ILE A 131 6.96 10.93 -6.13
C ILE A 131 7.24 9.94 -5.00
N ARG A 132 7.95 10.34 -3.94
CA ARG A 132 8.27 9.44 -2.82
C ARG A 132 7.03 8.80 -2.23
N VAL A 133 6.00 9.60 -1.95
CA VAL A 133 4.74 9.10 -1.36
C VAL A 133 3.94 8.29 -2.37
N ALA A 134 3.97 8.67 -3.66
CA ALA A 134 3.35 7.90 -4.74
C ALA A 134 4.00 6.52 -4.94
N GLU A 135 5.32 6.44 -4.85
CA GLU A 135 6.09 5.20 -4.95
C GLU A 135 5.82 4.27 -3.75
N GLN A 136 5.56 4.79 -2.55
CA GLN A 136 5.06 3.96 -1.44
C GLN A 136 3.73 3.27 -1.78
N ALA A 137 2.81 3.98 -2.42
CA ALA A 137 1.55 3.40 -2.88
C ALA A 137 1.78 2.33 -3.95
N ARG A 138 2.75 2.53 -4.87
CA ARG A 138 3.15 1.54 -5.87
C ARG A 138 3.63 0.26 -5.20
N VAL A 139 4.59 0.37 -4.28
CA VAL A 139 5.16 -0.79 -3.58
C VAL A 139 4.06 -1.63 -2.97
N ILE A 140 3.15 -1.02 -2.20
CA ILE A 140 2.07 -1.78 -1.55
C ILE A 140 1.11 -2.42 -2.55
N ALA A 141 0.78 -1.73 -3.64
CA ALA A 141 -0.10 -2.30 -4.65
C ALA A 141 0.52 -3.50 -5.38
N GLU A 142 1.82 -3.43 -5.69
CA GLU A 142 2.57 -4.54 -6.27
C GLU A 142 2.71 -5.71 -5.27
N GLU A 143 2.96 -5.43 -3.98
CA GLU A 143 2.93 -6.46 -2.91
C GLU A 143 1.55 -7.12 -2.75
N MET A 144 0.50 -6.49 -3.27
CA MET A 144 -0.87 -7.01 -3.33
C MET A 144 -1.21 -7.63 -4.69
N GLY A 145 -0.22 -7.76 -5.59
CA GLY A 145 -0.33 -8.43 -6.89
C GLY A 145 -0.99 -7.61 -7.99
N CYS A 146 -1.16 -6.30 -7.79
CA CYS A 146 -1.64 -5.41 -8.84
C CYS A 146 -0.53 -5.07 -9.85
N GLU A 147 -0.91 -4.93 -11.11
CA GLU A 147 -0.13 -4.22 -12.11
C GLU A 147 -0.32 -2.70 -11.91
N VAL A 148 0.78 -1.95 -11.90
CA VAL A 148 0.75 -0.50 -11.65
C VAL A 148 1.18 0.27 -12.89
N ILE A 149 0.34 1.21 -13.32
CA ILE A 149 0.64 2.16 -14.38
C ILE A 149 0.92 3.50 -13.70
N LYS A 150 2.05 4.14 -14.01
CA LYS A 150 2.49 5.34 -13.30
C LYS A 150 2.81 6.49 -14.24
N ALA A 151 2.49 7.70 -13.80
CA ALA A 151 2.99 8.93 -14.41
C ALA A 151 3.23 10.00 -13.34
N TYR A 152 4.35 10.69 -13.45
CA TYR A 152 4.81 11.65 -12.45
C TYR A 152 4.91 13.05 -13.01
N ASP A 153 4.85 14.04 -12.13
CA ASP A 153 4.94 15.47 -12.47
C ASP A 153 3.86 15.95 -13.46
N VAL A 154 2.62 15.48 -13.25
CA VAL A 154 1.44 15.81 -14.07
C VAL A 154 0.52 16.82 -13.40
N GLY A 155 1.09 17.71 -12.58
CA GLY A 155 0.37 18.68 -11.76
C GLY A 155 -0.43 19.72 -12.55
N VAL A 156 -1.29 20.44 -11.83
CA VAL A 156 -2.29 21.37 -12.39
C VAL A 156 -1.66 22.53 -13.17
N ALA A 157 -0.48 23.01 -12.76
CA ALA A 157 0.26 24.06 -13.48
C ALA A 157 0.58 23.68 -14.95
N GLY A 158 0.62 22.39 -15.25
CA GLY A 158 0.79 21.84 -16.59
C GLY A 158 -0.27 20.79 -16.92
N VAL A 159 -1.55 21.07 -16.66
CA VAL A 159 -2.65 20.08 -16.76
C VAL A 159 -2.73 19.33 -18.10
N HIS A 160 -2.21 19.89 -19.19
CA HIS A 160 -2.12 19.19 -20.47
C HIS A 160 -1.24 17.93 -20.42
N ARG A 161 -0.26 17.86 -19.50
CA ARG A 161 0.59 16.68 -19.26
C ARG A 161 -0.18 15.49 -18.69
N LEU A 162 -1.35 15.72 -18.09
CA LEU A 162 -2.19 14.70 -17.47
C LEU A 162 -2.95 13.83 -18.48
N LEU A 163 -3.29 14.38 -19.65
CA LEU A 163 -4.25 13.78 -20.58
C LEU A 163 -3.78 12.42 -21.12
N GLU A 164 -2.53 12.33 -21.56
CA GLU A 164 -1.97 11.11 -22.13
C GLU A 164 -1.86 9.98 -21.09
N PRO A 165 -1.27 10.21 -19.89
CA PRO A 165 -1.29 9.23 -18.81
C PRO A 165 -2.69 8.74 -18.41
N LEU A 166 -3.66 9.66 -18.29
CA LEU A 166 -5.03 9.25 -17.96
C LEU A 166 -5.63 8.36 -19.04
N ARG A 167 -5.40 8.68 -20.32
CA ARG A 167 -5.86 7.83 -21.42
C ARG A 167 -5.28 6.42 -21.29
N GLN A 168 -3.98 6.30 -21.04
CA GLN A 168 -3.31 5.00 -20.88
C GLN A 168 -3.90 4.20 -19.71
N MET A 169 -4.15 4.84 -18.56
CA MET A 169 -4.75 4.19 -17.39
C MET A 169 -6.18 3.70 -17.65
N VAL A 170 -6.97 4.49 -18.39
CA VAL A 170 -8.35 4.13 -18.78
C VAL A 170 -8.34 2.98 -19.80
N GLU A 171 -7.48 3.05 -20.82
CA GLU A 171 -7.34 2.00 -21.84
C GLU A 171 -6.88 0.68 -21.24
N ALA A 172 -5.97 0.72 -20.27
CA ALA A 172 -5.53 -0.44 -19.51
C ALA A 172 -6.58 -0.97 -18.52
N ARG A 173 -7.70 -0.27 -18.35
CA ARG A 173 -8.79 -0.62 -17.41
C ARG A 173 -8.32 -0.67 -15.95
N ALA A 174 -7.58 0.34 -15.52
CA ALA A 174 -7.25 0.51 -14.10
C ALA A 174 -8.55 0.55 -13.27
N GLY A 175 -8.64 -0.27 -12.22
CA GLY A 175 -9.82 -0.38 -11.36
C GLY A 175 -9.93 0.74 -10.32
N ALA A 176 -8.82 1.42 -10.03
CA ALA A 176 -8.74 2.60 -9.17
C ALA A 176 -7.48 3.41 -9.51
N LEU A 177 -7.48 4.70 -9.18
CA LEU A 177 -6.31 5.58 -9.32
C LEU A 177 -5.89 6.13 -7.96
N VAL A 178 -4.58 6.22 -7.70
CA VAL A 178 -4.00 6.99 -6.60
C VAL A 178 -3.41 8.28 -7.16
N VAL A 179 -3.71 9.42 -6.52
CA VAL A 179 -3.20 10.72 -6.97
C VAL A 179 -2.53 11.41 -5.79
N ALA A 180 -1.19 11.43 -5.80
CA ALA A 180 -0.37 12.12 -4.82
C ALA A 180 -0.24 13.61 -5.17
N ALA A 181 -0.62 14.50 -4.26
CA ALA A 181 -0.49 15.93 -4.48
C ALA A 181 -0.29 16.71 -3.17
N GLY A 182 0.73 17.57 -3.17
CA GLY A 182 0.93 18.59 -2.15
C GLY A 182 0.35 19.95 -2.55
N MET A 183 0.85 21.02 -1.93
CA MET A 183 0.39 22.41 -2.10
C MET A 183 -1.13 22.51 -1.86
N GLU A 184 -1.89 23.03 -2.82
CA GLU A 184 -3.36 23.11 -2.78
C GLU A 184 -4.07 21.77 -3.01
N GLY A 185 -3.35 20.68 -3.32
CA GLY A 185 -3.91 19.34 -3.49
C GLY A 185 -5.00 19.24 -4.56
N ALA A 186 -4.93 20.07 -5.62
CA ALA A 186 -6.01 20.20 -6.59
C ALA A 186 -6.10 19.03 -7.59
N LEU A 187 -4.99 18.36 -7.89
CA LEU A 187 -4.93 17.32 -8.93
C LEU A 187 -5.92 16.15 -8.72
N PRO A 188 -6.10 15.58 -7.51
CA PRO A 188 -7.06 14.49 -7.29
C PRO A 188 -8.50 14.84 -7.67
N SER A 189 -8.95 16.08 -7.40
CA SER A 189 -10.28 16.55 -7.79
C SER A 189 -10.42 16.64 -9.32
N VAL A 190 -9.38 17.14 -10.01
CA VAL A 190 -9.35 17.18 -11.48
C VAL A 190 -9.46 15.76 -12.04
N VAL A 191 -8.64 14.83 -11.54
CA VAL A 191 -8.62 13.44 -12.01
C VAL A 191 -9.97 12.75 -11.75
N ALA A 192 -10.56 12.91 -10.57
CA ALA A 192 -11.86 12.32 -10.22
C ALA A 192 -12.99 12.80 -11.14
N GLY A 193 -12.92 14.03 -11.65
CA GLY A 193 -13.87 14.53 -12.65
C GLY A 193 -13.69 13.95 -14.07
N LEU A 194 -12.59 13.25 -14.35
CA LEU A 194 -12.20 12.81 -15.69
C LEU A 194 -12.20 11.29 -15.87
N VAL A 195 -12.31 10.50 -14.80
CA VAL A 195 -12.23 9.03 -14.86
C VAL A 195 -13.49 8.36 -14.30
N PRO A 196 -13.89 7.18 -14.82
CA PRO A 196 -15.08 6.46 -14.37
C PRO A 196 -14.82 5.52 -13.18
N VAL A 197 -13.67 5.65 -12.51
CA VAL A 197 -13.24 4.75 -11.41
C VAL A 197 -12.89 5.54 -10.15
N PRO A 198 -12.90 4.92 -8.96
CA PRO A 198 -12.55 5.61 -7.73
C PRO A 198 -11.13 6.21 -7.77
N VAL A 199 -11.01 7.42 -7.22
CA VAL A 199 -9.74 8.12 -7.05
C VAL A 199 -9.42 8.20 -5.57
N ILE A 200 -8.25 7.71 -5.19
CA ILE A 200 -7.70 7.83 -3.85
C ILE A 200 -6.80 9.06 -3.85
N GLY A 201 -7.29 10.13 -3.25
CA GLY A 201 -6.52 11.34 -2.97
C GLY A 201 -5.50 11.05 -1.88
N LEU A 202 -4.23 11.22 -2.24
CA LEU A 202 -3.08 11.04 -1.36
C LEU A 202 -2.45 12.42 -1.11
N PRO A 203 -2.89 13.14 -0.06
CA PRO A 203 -2.27 14.42 0.27
C PRO A 203 -0.83 14.16 0.73
N THR A 204 0.11 14.93 0.18
CA THR A 204 1.51 14.87 0.61
C THR A 204 1.83 16.06 1.51
N SER A 205 2.84 15.93 2.36
CA SER A 205 3.35 17.03 3.18
C SER A 205 4.08 18.11 2.36
N THR A 206 4.27 17.89 1.05
CA THR A 206 4.84 18.89 0.14
C THR A 206 4.00 20.17 0.16
N GLY A 207 4.65 21.31 0.43
CA GLY A 207 4.04 22.63 0.37
C GLY A 207 4.48 23.52 1.52
N TYR A 208 4.27 24.83 1.37
CA TYR A 208 4.74 25.83 2.33
C TYR A 208 3.71 26.95 2.53
N GLY A 209 3.91 27.75 3.57
CA GLY A 209 3.04 28.88 3.88
C GLY A 209 1.72 28.46 4.52
N PHE A 210 0.64 29.15 4.18
CA PHE A 210 -0.67 28.91 4.79
C PHE A 210 -1.23 27.55 4.40
N GLY A 211 -1.42 26.67 5.38
CA GLY A 211 -1.83 25.29 5.14
C GLY A 211 -0.71 24.41 4.59
N GLY A 212 0.56 24.72 4.87
CA GLY A 212 1.70 23.82 4.61
C GLY A 212 1.60 22.47 5.33
N ASP A 213 2.65 21.65 5.21
CA ASP A 213 2.73 20.29 5.76
C ASP A 213 1.54 19.40 5.33
N GLY A 214 1.00 19.63 4.14
CA GLY A 214 -0.12 18.88 3.57
C GLY A 214 -1.50 19.24 4.11
N VAL A 215 -1.63 20.21 5.01
CA VAL A 215 -2.92 20.59 5.62
C VAL A 215 -3.88 21.13 4.56
N ALA A 216 -3.43 22.03 3.69
CA ALA A 216 -4.24 22.57 2.59
C ALA A 216 -4.65 21.46 1.61
N ALA A 217 -3.71 20.58 1.24
CA ALA A 217 -3.97 19.46 0.36
C ALA A 217 -5.04 18.52 0.93
N LEU A 218 -4.92 18.11 2.20
CA LEU A 218 -5.91 17.26 2.87
C LEU A 218 -7.29 17.93 2.94
N MET A 219 -7.34 19.19 3.38
CA MET A 219 -8.61 19.93 3.45
C MET A 219 -9.27 20.07 2.07
N SER A 220 -8.50 20.38 1.04
CA SER A 220 -8.96 20.47 -0.35
C SER A 220 -9.58 19.16 -0.84
N MET A 221 -8.89 18.02 -0.62
CA MET A 221 -9.40 16.70 -1.01
C MET A 221 -10.68 16.32 -0.25
N LEU A 222 -10.78 16.64 1.05
CA LEU A 222 -11.97 16.37 1.86
C LEU A 222 -13.17 17.27 1.50
N GLN A 223 -12.92 18.50 1.04
CA GLN A 223 -13.96 19.46 0.65
C GLN A 223 -14.37 19.33 -0.83
N SER A 224 -13.69 18.49 -1.60
CA SER A 224 -13.97 18.30 -3.01
C SER A 224 -15.41 17.83 -3.24
N CYS A 225 -16.09 18.43 -4.22
CA CYS A 225 -17.42 18.02 -4.64
C CYS A 225 -17.40 16.95 -5.74
N CYS A 226 -16.22 16.53 -6.21
CA CYS A 226 -16.08 15.52 -7.24
C CYS A 226 -16.43 14.14 -6.66
N PRO A 227 -17.52 13.50 -7.12
CA PRO A 227 -17.89 12.17 -6.63
C PRO A 227 -16.81 11.15 -7.03
N GLY A 228 -16.60 10.14 -6.17
CA GLY A 228 -15.60 9.10 -6.41
C GLY A 228 -14.19 9.42 -5.91
N LEU A 229 -13.95 10.63 -5.38
CA LEU A 229 -12.73 10.95 -4.63
C LEU A 229 -12.86 10.51 -3.16
N VAL A 230 -11.87 9.76 -2.68
CA VAL A 230 -11.69 9.40 -1.27
C VAL A 230 -10.31 9.81 -0.80
N ALA A 231 -10.18 10.44 0.36
CA ALA A 231 -8.89 10.90 0.87
C ALA A 231 -8.33 9.92 1.91
N VAL A 232 -7.02 9.67 1.85
CA VAL A 232 -6.26 9.10 2.98
C VAL A 232 -5.61 10.22 3.80
N ASN A 233 -4.94 9.85 4.89
CA ASN A 233 -4.17 10.80 5.68
C ASN A 233 -2.93 11.29 4.92
N ILE A 234 -2.35 12.40 5.39
CA ILE A 234 -1.14 13.00 4.82
C ILE A 234 0.01 11.99 4.83
N ASP A 235 0.70 11.89 3.70
CA ASP A 235 1.81 10.97 3.44
C ASP A 235 1.48 9.48 3.62
N ASN A 236 0.20 9.11 3.68
CA ASN A 236 -0.21 7.71 3.86
C ASN A 236 -0.21 6.94 2.53
N GLY A 237 0.94 6.85 1.87
CA GLY A 237 1.11 6.12 0.61
C GLY A 237 0.75 4.64 0.76
N VAL A 238 1.07 4.04 1.92
CA VAL A 238 0.71 2.66 2.26
C VAL A 238 -0.81 2.44 2.23
N GLY A 239 -1.56 3.29 2.91
CA GLY A 239 -3.02 3.22 2.95
C GLY A 239 -3.65 3.47 1.58
N ALA A 240 -3.08 4.40 0.80
CA ALA A 240 -3.57 4.69 -0.54
C ALA A 240 -3.37 3.50 -1.50
N GLY A 241 -2.16 2.94 -1.55
CA GLY A 241 -1.83 1.76 -2.35
C GLY A 241 -2.68 0.56 -1.98
N ALA A 242 -2.80 0.27 -0.67
CA ALA A 242 -3.62 -0.83 -0.19
C ALA A 242 -5.10 -0.68 -0.57
N THR A 243 -5.67 0.51 -0.42
CA THR A 243 -7.08 0.78 -0.74
C THR A 243 -7.33 0.63 -2.24
N ALA A 244 -6.47 1.21 -3.07
CA ALA A 244 -6.58 1.10 -4.53
C ALA A 244 -6.45 -0.35 -5.00
N ALA A 245 -5.49 -1.10 -4.44
CA ALA A 245 -5.27 -2.51 -4.77
C ALA A 245 -6.46 -3.39 -4.36
N LEU A 246 -7.09 -3.14 -3.21
CA LEU A 246 -8.31 -3.86 -2.82
C LEU A 246 -9.43 -3.65 -3.83
N ILE A 247 -9.64 -2.42 -4.27
CA ILE A 247 -10.68 -2.09 -5.27
C ILE A 247 -10.37 -2.83 -6.57
N ALA A 248 -9.14 -2.71 -7.07
CA ALA A 248 -8.73 -3.30 -8.34
C ALA A 248 -8.76 -4.83 -8.33
N ASN A 249 -8.28 -5.47 -7.26
CA ASN A 249 -8.29 -6.93 -7.12
C ASN A 249 -9.71 -7.49 -7.04
N ASN A 250 -10.61 -6.82 -6.33
CA ASN A 250 -12.02 -7.22 -6.27
C ASN A 250 -12.69 -7.07 -7.65
N ALA A 251 -12.43 -5.97 -8.35
CA ALA A 251 -12.95 -5.75 -9.70
C ALA A 251 -12.43 -6.81 -10.70
N ALA A 252 -11.16 -7.20 -10.62
CA ALA A 252 -10.59 -8.25 -11.46
C ALA A 252 -11.22 -9.62 -11.19
N THR A 253 -11.45 -9.95 -9.91
CA THR A 253 -12.08 -11.21 -9.49
C THR A 253 -13.48 -11.39 -10.07
N VAL A 254 -14.30 -10.32 -10.11
CA VAL A 254 -15.66 -10.36 -10.66
C VAL A 254 -15.66 -10.54 -12.19
N ASN A 255 -14.62 -10.04 -12.88
CA ASN A 255 -14.51 -10.06 -14.33
C ASN A 255 -13.79 -11.30 -14.88
N ALA A 256 -13.26 -12.18 -14.03
CA ALA A 256 -12.64 -13.42 -14.46
C ALA A 256 -13.71 -14.34 -15.09
N PRO A 257 -13.45 -14.96 -16.26
CA PRO A 257 -14.36 -15.94 -16.84
C PRO A 257 -14.54 -17.10 -15.84
N ARG A 258 -15.79 -17.40 -15.49
CA ARG A 258 -16.15 -18.55 -14.66
C ARG A 258 -15.95 -19.87 -15.39
#